data_AF-A0A353PXS9-F1
#
_entry.id   AF-A0A353PXS9-F1
#
_cell.length_a   1.000
_cell.length_b   1.000
_cell.length_c   1.000
_cell.angle_alpha   90.00
_cell.angle_beta   90.00
_cell.angle_gamma   90.00
#
_symmetry.space_group_name_H-M   'P 1'
#
loop_
_entity.id
_entity.type
_entity.pdbx_description
1 polymer ?
#
loop_
_entity_poly.entity_id
_entity_poly.type
_entity_poly.pdbx_seq_one_letter_code
_entity_poly.pdbx_strand_id
1 'polypeptide(L)'
;EGIGLCRTEHMFFDKEKIIHVRAMIVSDTEAQRKAALKKIMPLQKKDFLAIFKAMKGKPVTIRLLDPPLHEFIPQNKAEIEELAQLMNLKVAEVKAKLDSLHELNPMLGHRGCRLAITYPEIYATQVEAITLAAIEMKKKKLDVKPEIMIPLICEPQELEIIRKDSEALIKELLNKAGIKLDIQIGTMIEVPRAALLAHKIAEHADFFSFGTNDLTQTAFAFSRDDAGKFLPDYVEKGLFEADPFKTLDESGVGELVSIAVERGRSTNKGIKLGICGEHGGDPQTIDFCYRVGLDYVSCSPYRVPIARLAAAQAVLNNA
;
A
#
# COMPACT_ATOMS: atom_id res chain seq x y z
N GLU A 1 -17.05 5.92 2.27
CA GLU A 1 -17.96 4.89 1.73
C GLU A 1 -17.22 3.60 1.35
N GLY A 2 -16.23 3.14 2.12
CA GLY A 2 -15.38 2.02 1.72
C GLY A 2 -14.12 1.96 2.56
N ILE A 3 -13.14 1.16 2.15
CA ILE A 3 -11.78 1.16 2.67
C ILE A 3 -10.87 1.78 1.60
N GLY A 4 -10.18 2.87 1.93
CA GLY A 4 -9.20 3.50 1.03
C GLY A 4 -7.76 2.98 1.22
N LEU A 5 -7.50 2.20 2.28
CA LEU A 5 -6.22 1.52 2.50
C LEU A 5 -6.41 0.27 3.38
N CYS A 6 -6.31 -0.90 2.76
CA CYS A 6 -6.15 -2.19 3.44
C CYS A 6 -4.69 -2.65 3.26
N ARG A 7 -3.93 -2.64 4.36
CA ARG A 7 -2.51 -3.04 4.41
C ARG A 7 -2.38 -4.55 4.49
N THR A 8 -1.72 -5.17 3.52
CA THR A 8 -1.58 -6.63 3.46
C THR A 8 -0.49 -7.16 4.39
N GLU A 9 0.48 -6.32 4.74
CA GLU A 9 1.55 -6.65 5.68
C GLU A 9 1.03 -7.06 7.07
N HIS A 10 -0.04 -6.41 7.54
CA HIS A 10 -0.68 -6.78 8.81
C HIS A 10 -1.30 -8.18 8.79
N MET A 11 -1.59 -8.70 7.59
CA MET A 11 -2.08 -10.08 7.44
C MET A 11 -0.95 -11.08 7.65
N PHE A 12 0.31 -10.71 7.48
CA PHE A 12 1.46 -11.62 7.52
C PHE A 12 2.04 -11.85 8.92
N PHE A 13 1.80 -10.95 9.88
CA PHE A 13 2.34 -11.06 11.23
C PHE A 13 1.66 -12.10 12.11
N ASP A 14 0.56 -12.71 11.66
CA ASP A 14 -0.04 -13.86 12.35
C ASP A 14 0.98 -15.01 12.40
N LYS A 15 1.07 -15.68 13.56
CA LYS A 15 2.00 -16.80 13.80
C LYS A 15 1.88 -17.91 12.74
N GLU A 16 0.67 -18.17 12.23
CA GLU A 16 0.46 -19.19 11.18
C GLU A 16 1.01 -18.77 9.81
N LYS A 17 1.15 -17.47 9.55
CA LYS A 17 1.56 -16.93 8.23
C LYS A 17 3.02 -16.48 8.23
N ILE A 18 3.50 -15.91 9.34
CA ILE A 18 4.83 -15.30 9.44
C ILE A 18 5.93 -16.30 9.13
N ILE A 19 5.78 -17.56 9.53
CA ILE A 19 6.77 -18.61 9.26
C ILE A 19 6.92 -18.89 7.76
N HIS A 20 5.83 -18.82 7.00
CA HIS A 20 5.85 -19.00 5.55
C HIS A 20 6.38 -17.76 4.82
N VAL A 21 6.11 -16.56 5.35
CA VAL A 21 6.70 -15.32 4.81
C VAL A 21 8.20 -15.31 5.01
N ARG A 22 8.68 -15.70 6.20
CA ARG A 22 10.09 -15.90 6.48
C ARG A 22 10.71 -16.94 5.53
N ALA A 23 10.05 -18.08 5.32
CA ALA A 23 10.53 -19.09 4.39
C ALA A 23 10.66 -18.56 2.95
N MET A 24 9.70 -17.72 2.50
CA MET A 24 9.79 -17.03 1.22
C MET A 24 11.01 -16.09 1.17
N ILE A 25 11.24 -15.31 2.22
CA ILE A 25 12.32 -14.31 2.29
C ILE A 25 13.71 -14.96 2.16
N VAL A 26 13.95 -16.07 2.84
CA VAL A 26 15.27 -16.74 2.83
C VAL A 26 15.40 -17.81 1.72
N SER A 27 14.46 -17.87 0.77
CA SER A 27 14.50 -18.79 -0.37
C SER A 27 15.43 -18.29 -1.49
N ASP A 28 16.32 -19.15 -2.00
CA ASP A 28 17.27 -18.79 -3.07
C ASP A 28 16.65 -18.86 -4.47
N THR A 29 15.65 -19.72 -4.64
CA THR A 29 15.06 -20.00 -5.95
C THR A 29 13.61 -19.56 -6.01
N GLU A 30 13.16 -19.19 -7.22
CA GLU A 30 11.76 -18.89 -7.51
C GLU A 30 10.84 -20.06 -7.12
N ALA A 31 11.29 -21.31 -7.36
CA ALA A 31 10.53 -22.50 -7.00
C ALA A 31 10.30 -22.62 -5.48
N GLN A 32 11.32 -22.35 -4.66
CA GLN A 32 11.19 -22.34 -3.21
C GLN A 32 10.25 -21.21 -2.75
N ARG A 33 10.40 -19.99 -3.31
CA ARG A 33 9.51 -18.86 -3.01
C ARG A 33 8.05 -19.18 -3.34
N LYS A 34 7.79 -19.74 -4.52
CA LYS A 34 6.44 -20.20 -4.93
C LYS A 34 5.89 -21.27 -4.00
N ALA A 35 6.71 -22.19 -3.51
CA ALA A 35 6.28 -23.21 -2.55
C ALA A 35 5.85 -22.60 -1.21
N ALA A 36 6.58 -21.60 -0.71
CA ALA A 36 6.21 -20.86 0.49
C ALA A 36 4.93 -20.02 0.28
N LEU A 37 4.87 -19.29 -0.83
CA LEU A 37 3.70 -18.47 -1.22
C LEU A 37 2.42 -19.30 -1.39
N LYS A 38 2.52 -20.54 -1.88
CA LYS A 38 1.38 -21.48 -1.97
C LYS A 38 0.76 -21.79 -0.60
N LYS A 39 1.53 -21.72 0.50
CA LYS A 39 1.02 -21.89 1.87
C LYS A 39 0.34 -20.61 2.37
N ILE A 40 0.81 -19.45 1.93
CA ILE A 40 0.26 -18.13 2.30
C ILE A 40 -1.07 -17.84 1.60
N MET A 41 -1.18 -18.18 0.31
CA MET A 41 -2.34 -17.87 -0.54
C MET A 41 -3.70 -18.22 0.10
N PRO A 42 -3.98 -19.44 0.59
CA PRO A 42 -5.28 -19.77 1.16
C PRO A 42 -5.60 -18.98 2.43
N LEU A 43 -4.57 -18.63 3.21
CA LEU A 43 -4.72 -17.85 4.44
C LEU A 43 -5.06 -16.39 4.12
N GLN A 44 -4.38 -15.78 3.15
CA GLN A 44 -4.74 -14.45 2.65
C GLN A 44 -6.12 -14.40 2.01
N LYS A 45 -6.47 -15.40 1.19
CA LYS A 45 -7.80 -15.48 0.57
C LYS A 45 -8.90 -15.48 1.65
N LYS A 46 -8.69 -16.20 2.75
CA LYS A 46 -9.61 -16.21 3.90
C LYS A 46 -9.78 -14.82 4.51
N ASP A 47 -8.71 -14.06 4.68
CA ASP A 47 -8.78 -12.69 5.19
C ASP A 47 -9.55 -11.77 4.24
N PHE A 48 -9.24 -11.80 2.94
CA PHE A 48 -9.95 -10.99 1.94
C PHE A 48 -11.44 -11.33 1.88
N LEU A 49 -11.81 -12.61 1.99
CA LEU A 49 -13.21 -13.02 2.09
C LEU A 49 -13.91 -12.39 3.31
N ALA A 50 -13.24 -12.36 4.47
CA ALA A 50 -13.80 -11.74 5.66
C ALA A 50 -13.98 -10.23 5.48
N ILE A 51 -12.97 -9.57 4.91
CA ILE A 51 -13.00 -8.12 4.60
C ILE A 51 -14.13 -7.80 3.62
N PHE A 52 -14.22 -8.49 2.48
CA PHE A 52 -15.27 -8.24 1.50
C PHE A 52 -16.68 -8.46 2.06
N LYS A 53 -16.87 -9.48 2.91
CA LYS A 53 -18.15 -9.70 3.61
C LYS A 53 -18.51 -8.54 4.54
N ALA A 54 -17.53 -8.04 5.31
CA ALA A 54 -17.74 -6.91 6.20
C ALA A 54 -18.10 -5.63 5.43
N MET A 55 -17.54 -5.46 4.23
CA MET A 55 -17.73 -4.25 3.41
C MET A 55 -19.02 -4.22 2.60
N LYS A 56 -19.72 -5.35 2.44
CA LYS A 56 -21.08 -5.43 1.87
C LYS A 56 -21.23 -4.64 0.55
N GLY A 57 -20.34 -4.87 -0.41
CA GLY A 57 -20.37 -4.22 -1.74
C GLY A 57 -19.75 -2.83 -1.82
N LYS A 58 -19.26 -2.27 -0.71
CA LYS A 58 -18.46 -1.03 -0.72
C LYS A 58 -17.05 -1.29 -1.29
N PRO A 59 -16.42 -0.29 -1.93
CA PRO A 59 -15.05 -0.39 -2.45
C PRO A 59 -14.04 -0.71 -1.34
N VAL A 60 -13.05 -1.53 -1.70
CA VAL A 60 -11.96 -1.96 -0.83
C VAL A 60 -10.64 -1.84 -1.58
N THR A 61 -9.90 -0.77 -1.30
CA THR A 61 -8.54 -0.55 -1.82
C THR A 61 -7.53 -1.33 -0.99
N ILE A 62 -6.87 -2.29 -1.64
CA ILE A 62 -5.91 -3.22 -1.03
C ILE A 62 -4.51 -2.85 -1.53
N ARG A 63 -3.66 -2.43 -0.61
CA ARG A 63 -2.24 -2.18 -0.90
C ARG A 63 -1.48 -3.50 -0.86
N LEU A 64 -0.78 -3.81 -1.94
CA LEU A 64 0.09 -4.98 -1.99
C LEU A 64 1.28 -4.82 -1.03
N LEU A 65 2.07 -5.89 -0.86
CA LEU A 65 3.13 -5.94 0.13
C LEU A 65 4.09 -4.77 -0.04
N ASP A 66 4.16 -3.93 0.98
CA ASP A 66 4.97 -2.72 0.98
C ASP A 66 6.23 -2.78 1.85
N PRO A 67 6.23 -3.34 3.09
CA PRO A 67 7.38 -3.19 3.96
C PRO A 67 8.61 -3.93 3.43
N PRO A 68 9.81 -3.44 3.75
CA PRO A 68 11.06 -4.12 3.47
C PRO A 68 11.09 -5.47 4.19
N LEU A 69 11.74 -6.45 3.56
CA LEU A 69 11.73 -7.83 4.05
C LEU A 69 12.33 -7.99 5.46
N HIS A 70 13.19 -7.05 5.87
CA HIS A 70 13.82 -7.10 7.18
C HIS A 70 12.82 -6.97 8.35
N GLU A 71 11.65 -6.37 8.15
CA GLU A 71 10.61 -6.27 9.18
C GLU A 71 10.02 -7.64 9.56
N PHE A 72 10.12 -8.63 8.66
CA PHE A 72 9.63 -9.99 8.93
C PHE A 72 10.72 -10.91 9.51
N ILE A 73 11.95 -10.42 9.67
CA ILE A 73 13.09 -11.22 10.12
C ILE A 73 12.90 -11.65 11.58
N PRO A 74 13.13 -12.94 11.91
CA PRO A 74 13.13 -13.41 13.29
C PRO A 74 14.23 -12.75 14.12
N GLN A 75 13.84 -12.23 15.28
CA GLN A 75 14.76 -11.52 16.20
C GLN A 75 15.35 -12.46 17.26
N ASN A 76 14.66 -13.56 17.60
CA ASN A 76 15.10 -14.49 18.62
C ASN A 76 15.64 -15.81 18.04
N LYS A 77 16.50 -16.47 18.82
CA LYS A 77 17.20 -17.70 18.41
C LYS A 77 16.23 -18.85 18.10
N ALA A 78 15.15 -18.97 18.85
CA ALA A 78 14.17 -20.06 18.68
C ALA A 78 13.47 -19.97 17.33
N GLU A 79 13.07 -18.78 16.90
CA GLU A 79 12.42 -18.56 15.59
C GLU A 79 13.39 -18.79 14.42
N ILE A 80 14.68 -18.47 14.59
CA ILE A 80 15.71 -18.77 13.58
C ILE A 80 15.89 -20.30 13.47
N GLU A 81 15.91 -21.02 14.59
CA GLU A 81 16.01 -22.48 14.61
C GLU A 81 14.79 -23.15 13.98
N GLU A 82 13.58 -22.65 14.28
CA GLU A 82 12.34 -23.12 13.66
C GLU A 82 12.34 -22.92 12.14
N LEU A 83 12.77 -21.73 11.68
CA LEU A 83 12.88 -21.42 10.26
C LEU A 83 13.92 -22.31 9.56
N ALA A 84 15.07 -22.54 10.20
CA ALA A 84 16.11 -23.42 9.68
C ALA A 84 15.61 -24.86 9.52
N GLN A 85 14.88 -25.38 10.51
CA GLN A 85 14.25 -26.70 10.44
C GLN A 85 13.23 -26.79 9.31
N LEU A 86 12.33 -25.80 9.19
CA LEU A 86 11.31 -25.78 8.14
C LEU A 86 11.91 -25.80 6.73
N MET A 87 13.02 -25.09 6.55
CA MET A 87 13.68 -24.98 5.26
C MET A 87 14.74 -26.04 4.99
N ASN A 88 14.99 -26.91 5.96
CA ASN A 88 16.07 -27.90 5.90
C ASN A 88 17.44 -27.24 5.62
N LEU A 89 17.71 -26.11 6.29
CA LEU A 89 18.95 -25.35 6.23
C LEU A 89 19.66 -25.36 7.59
N LYS A 90 20.96 -25.07 7.61
CA LYS A 90 21.68 -24.82 8.86
C LYS A 90 21.32 -23.44 9.41
N VAL A 91 21.27 -23.31 10.73
CA VAL A 91 21.04 -22.02 11.42
C VAL A 91 22.01 -20.93 10.94
N ALA A 92 23.27 -21.29 10.67
CA ALA A 92 24.27 -20.35 10.17
C ALA A 92 23.94 -19.81 8.77
N GLU A 93 23.37 -20.64 7.89
CA GLU A 93 22.96 -20.24 6.53
C GLU A 93 21.76 -19.31 6.58
N VAL A 94 20.80 -19.60 7.47
CA VAL A 94 19.66 -18.70 7.71
C VAL A 94 20.15 -17.35 8.22
N LYS A 95 21.01 -17.32 9.24
CA LYS A 95 21.56 -16.06 9.77
C LYS A 95 22.30 -15.24 8.71
N ALA A 96 23.18 -15.86 7.93
CA ALA A 96 23.90 -15.16 6.87
C ALA A 96 22.95 -14.50 5.85
N LYS A 97 21.83 -15.16 5.51
CA LYS A 97 20.80 -14.56 4.65
C LYS A 97 20.08 -13.40 5.32
N LEU A 98 19.68 -13.56 6.59
CA LEU A 98 19.02 -12.49 7.34
C LEU A 98 19.93 -11.26 7.45
N ASP A 99 21.22 -11.46 7.69
CA ASP A 99 22.23 -10.39 7.74
C ASP A 99 22.40 -9.71 6.36
N SER A 100 22.32 -10.48 5.27
CA SER A 100 22.42 -9.93 3.90
C SER A 100 21.22 -9.07 3.48
N LEU A 101 20.07 -9.23 4.16
CA LEU A 101 18.87 -8.44 3.92
C LEU A 101 18.86 -7.13 4.73
N HIS A 102 19.88 -6.89 5.54
CA HIS A 102 20.00 -5.65 6.29
C HIS A 102 20.29 -4.48 5.36
N GLU A 103 19.47 -3.43 5.47
CA GLU A 103 19.63 -2.19 4.74
C GLU A 103 19.91 -1.04 5.72
N LEU A 104 20.80 -0.13 5.34
CA LEU A 104 21.13 1.04 6.17
C LEU A 104 19.94 1.99 6.34
N ASN A 105 19.13 2.16 5.28
CA ASN A 105 17.95 3.02 5.27
C ASN A 105 16.75 2.26 4.69
N PRO A 106 16.12 1.37 5.46
CA PRO A 106 15.12 0.47 4.92
C PRO A 106 13.87 1.15 4.36
N MET A 107 13.57 2.36 4.82
CA MET A 107 12.48 3.18 4.28
C MET A 107 12.65 3.47 2.78
N LEU A 108 13.89 3.59 2.30
CA LEU A 108 14.22 3.85 0.90
C LEU A 108 14.73 2.61 0.14
N GLY A 109 14.67 1.44 0.76
CA GLY A 109 15.32 0.21 0.30
C GLY A 109 14.51 -0.63 -0.70
N HIS A 110 14.78 -1.93 -0.68
CA HIS A 110 14.20 -2.95 -1.55
C HIS A 110 12.84 -3.42 -1.04
N ARG A 111 11.82 -2.60 -1.31
CA ARG A 111 10.45 -2.77 -0.82
C ARG A 111 9.41 -2.35 -1.88
N GLY A 112 8.12 -2.50 -1.56
CA GLY A 112 7.02 -2.10 -2.46
C GLY A 112 7.15 -2.66 -3.88
N CYS A 113 6.86 -1.83 -4.90
CA CYS A 113 6.93 -2.25 -6.30
C CYS A 113 8.30 -2.83 -6.72
N ARG A 114 9.40 -2.36 -6.11
CA ARG A 114 10.77 -2.81 -6.45
C ARG A 114 10.96 -4.28 -6.12
N LEU A 115 10.40 -4.69 -4.98
CA LEU A 115 10.40 -6.08 -4.55
C LEU A 115 9.59 -6.95 -5.52
N ALA A 116 8.45 -6.46 -5.98
CA ALA A 116 7.62 -7.16 -6.95
C ALA A 116 8.24 -7.24 -8.35
N ILE A 117 9.03 -6.25 -8.77
CA ILE A 117 9.77 -6.31 -10.04
C ILE A 117 10.84 -7.40 -9.98
N THR A 118 11.56 -7.54 -8.86
CA THR A 118 12.59 -8.58 -8.69
C THR A 118 12.01 -9.96 -8.40
N TYR A 119 10.85 -10.02 -7.72
CA TYR A 119 10.18 -11.24 -7.32
C TYR A 119 8.66 -11.18 -7.66
N PRO A 120 8.29 -11.28 -8.95
CA PRO A 120 6.92 -11.09 -9.42
C PRO A 120 5.91 -12.05 -8.78
N GLU A 121 6.36 -13.24 -8.38
CA GLU A 121 5.53 -14.25 -7.73
C GLU A 121 4.88 -13.77 -6.42
N ILE A 122 5.47 -12.77 -5.73
CA ILE A 122 4.91 -12.20 -4.50
C ILE A 122 3.59 -11.51 -4.80
N TYR A 123 3.59 -10.54 -5.72
CA TYR A 123 2.38 -9.82 -6.10
C TYR A 123 1.40 -10.71 -6.85
N ALA A 124 1.88 -11.62 -7.70
CA ALA A 124 1.00 -12.59 -8.37
C ALA A 124 0.18 -13.40 -7.35
N THR A 125 0.80 -13.83 -6.24
CA THR A 125 0.09 -14.57 -5.17
C THR A 125 -0.96 -13.70 -4.48
N GLN A 126 -0.67 -12.43 -4.21
CA GLN A 126 -1.63 -11.52 -3.57
C GLN A 126 -2.80 -11.20 -4.52
N VAL A 127 -2.51 -10.91 -5.79
CA VAL A 127 -3.51 -10.67 -6.84
C VAL A 127 -4.40 -11.89 -7.03
N GLU A 128 -3.82 -13.10 -7.05
CA GLU A 128 -4.58 -14.35 -7.07
C GLU A 128 -5.50 -14.47 -5.85
N ALA A 129 -4.99 -14.26 -4.63
CA ALA A 129 -5.78 -14.36 -3.41
C ALA A 129 -6.96 -13.37 -3.38
N ILE A 130 -6.74 -12.12 -3.80
CA ILE A 130 -7.76 -11.06 -3.92
C ILE A 130 -8.82 -11.48 -4.94
N THR A 131 -8.39 -11.91 -6.12
CA THR A 131 -9.27 -12.26 -7.25
C THR A 131 -10.11 -13.49 -6.92
N LEU A 132 -9.52 -14.54 -6.36
CA LEU A 132 -10.23 -15.75 -5.94
C LEU A 132 -11.22 -15.49 -4.82
N ALA A 133 -10.90 -14.61 -3.87
CA ALA A 133 -11.83 -14.18 -2.83
C ALA A 133 -13.03 -13.42 -3.44
N ALA A 134 -12.77 -12.50 -4.37
CA ALA A 134 -13.83 -11.74 -5.04
C ALA A 134 -14.72 -12.63 -5.94
N ILE A 135 -14.13 -13.59 -6.67
CA ILE A 135 -14.84 -14.63 -7.42
C ILE A 135 -15.80 -15.41 -6.52
N GLU A 136 -15.32 -15.84 -5.35
CA GLU A 136 -16.15 -16.60 -4.42
C GLU A 136 -17.31 -15.76 -3.85
N MET A 137 -17.08 -14.47 -3.58
CA MET A 137 -18.15 -13.53 -3.20
C MET A 137 -19.21 -13.41 -4.30
N LYS A 138 -18.79 -13.24 -5.56
CA LYS A 138 -19.70 -13.17 -6.72
C LYS A 138 -20.48 -14.48 -6.92
N LYS A 139 -19.86 -15.66 -6.76
CA LYS A 139 -20.58 -16.96 -6.81
C LYS A 139 -21.68 -17.06 -5.75
N LYS A 140 -21.48 -16.44 -4.60
CA LYS A 140 -22.46 -16.31 -3.52
C LYS A 140 -23.49 -15.18 -3.75
N LYS A 141 -23.49 -14.56 -4.93
CA LYS A 141 -24.34 -13.41 -5.30
C LYS A 141 -24.17 -12.21 -4.37
N LEU A 142 -23.00 -12.08 -3.73
CA LEU A 142 -22.64 -10.92 -2.93
C LEU A 142 -21.87 -9.93 -3.79
N ASP A 143 -22.19 -8.64 -3.65
CA ASP A 143 -21.45 -7.60 -4.37
C ASP A 143 -20.08 -7.34 -3.73
N VAL A 144 -19.11 -7.04 -4.57
CA VAL A 144 -17.72 -6.80 -4.19
C VAL A 144 -17.07 -5.86 -5.21
N LYS A 145 -16.27 -4.92 -4.71
CA LYS A 145 -15.58 -3.89 -5.51
C LYS A 145 -14.12 -3.79 -5.05
N PRO A 146 -13.28 -4.77 -5.42
CA PRO A 146 -11.88 -4.75 -5.05
C PRO A 146 -11.11 -3.73 -5.90
N GLU A 147 -10.21 -2.99 -5.27
CA GLU A 147 -9.26 -2.09 -5.92
C GLU A 147 -7.86 -2.53 -5.47
N ILE A 148 -6.95 -2.79 -6.40
CA ILE A 148 -5.57 -3.21 -6.13
C ILE A 148 -4.66 -1.99 -6.26
N MET A 149 -3.87 -1.73 -5.22
CA MET A 149 -3.01 -0.57 -5.17
C MET A 149 -1.54 -0.98 -5.07
N ILE A 150 -0.75 -0.47 -6.01
CA ILE A 150 0.70 -0.70 -6.06
C ILE A 150 1.42 0.40 -5.27
N PRO A 151 2.21 0.04 -4.23
CA PRO A 151 3.00 1.01 -3.46
C PRO A 151 4.33 1.36 -4.13
N LEU A 152 4.88 2.50 -3.74
CA LEU A 152 6.24 2.99 -3.98
C LEU A 152 6.66 3.17 -5.44
N ILE A 153 5.69 3.33 -6.34
CA ILE A 153 5.95 3.67 -7.74
C ILE A 153 6.69 5.00 -7.83
N CYS A 154 7.74 5.05 -8.64
CA CYS A 154 8.48 6.28 -8.95
C CYS A 154 8.68 6.49 -10.46
N GLU A 155 8.47 5.46 -11.29
CA GLU A 155 8.55 5.49 -12.74
C GLU A 155 7.31 4.80 -13.36
N PRO A 156 6.67 5.33 -14.42
CA PRO A 156 5.46 4.75 -15.02
C PRO A 156 5.64 3.31 -15.48
N GLN A 157 6.82 2.94 -15.98
CA GLN A 157 7.11 1.57 -16.43
C GLN A 157 7.06 0.55 -15.29
N GLU A 158 7.35 0.95 -14.05
CA GLU A 158 7.19 0.07 -12.89
C GLU A 158 5.72 -0.34 -12.72
N LEU A 159 4.81 0.63 -12.87
CA LEU A 159 3.37 0.38 -12.81
C LEU A 159 2.88 -0.38 -14.04
N GLU A 160 3.36 -0.04 -15.23
CA GLU A 160 2.99 -0.70 -16.49
C GLU A 160 3.25 -2.21 -16.43
N ILE A 161 4.47 -2.61 -16.04
CA ILE A 161 4.87 -4.02 -15.93
C ILE A 161 3.98 -4.75 -14.93
N ILE A 162 3.86 -4.22 -13.71
CA ILE A 162 3.09 -4.85 -12.63
C ILE A 162 1.61 -4.93 -13.01
N ARG A 163 1.04 -3.89 -13.62
CA ARG A 163 -0.34 -3.87 -14.08
C ARG A 163 -0.58 -4.95 -15.12
N LYS A 164 0.26 -5.02 -16.16
CA LYS A 164 0.11 -5.99 -17.24
C LYS A 164 0.08 -7.43 -16.72
N ASP A 165 1.00 -7.76 -15.82
CA ASP A 165 1.07 -9.10 -15.22
C ASP A 165 -0.15 -9.39 -14.33
N SER A 166 -0.58 -8.39 -13.55
CA SER A 166 -1.76 -8.50 -12.69
C SER A 166 -3.05 -8.67 -13.49
N GLU A 167 -3.27 -7.86 -14.54
CA GLU A 167 -4.44 -7.95 -15.41
C GLU A 167 -4.52 -9.28 -16.15
N ALA A 168 -3.39 -9.80 -16.63
CA ALA A 168 -3.33 -11.10 -17.29
C ALA A 168 -3.80 -12.21 -16.34
N LEU A 169 -3.30 -12.22 -15.10
CA LEU A 169 -3.70 -13.17 -14.07
C LEU A 169 -5.18 -13.03 -13.67
N ILE A 170 -5.64 -11.79 -13.44
CA ILE A 170 -7.05 -11.51 -13.11
C ILE A 170 -7.96 -12.04 -14.21
N LYS A 171 -7.66 -11.73 -15.47
CA LYS A 171 -8.43 -12.17 -16.64
C LYS A 171 -8.46 -13.69 -16.75
N GLU A 172 -7.33 -14.36 -16.55
CA GLU A 172 -7.25 -15.81 -16.56
C GLU A 172 -8.18 -16.44 -15.51
N LEU A 173 -8.10 -15.98 -14.26
CA LEU A 173 -8.90 -16.50 -13.15
C LEU A 173 -10.40 -16.24 -13.33
N LEU A 174 -10.77 -15.05 -13.79
CA LEU A 174 -12.15 -14.68 -14.07
C LEU A 174 -12.76 -15.51 -15.21
N ASN A 175 -12.00 -15.71 -16.30
CA ASN A 175 -12.43 -16.54 -17.42
C ASN A 175 -12.63 -18.00 -17.00
N LYS A 176 -11.66 -18.58 -16.26
CA LYS A 176 -11.77 -19.93 -15.70
C LYS A 176 -13.00 -20.09 -14.80
N ALA A 177 -13.37 -19.04 -14.06
CA ALA A 177 -14.54 -19.04 -13.18
C ALA A 177 -15.86 -18.73 -13.89
N GLY A 178 -15.84 -18.26 -15.14
CA GLY A 178 -17.03 -17.79 -15.86
C GLY A 178 -17.67 -16.55 -15.24
N ILE A 179 -16.90 -15.69 -14.56
CA ILE A 179 -17.40 -14.51 -13.85
C ILE A 179 -16.92 -13.23 -14.53
N LYS A 180 -17.83 -12.26 -14.68
CA LYS A 180 -17.48 -10.89 -15.01
C LYS A 180 -17.38 -10.08 -13.71
N LEU A 181 -16.21 -9.52 -13.46
CA LEU A 181 -15.93 -8.64 -12.33
C LEU A 181 -14.87 -7.65 -12.79
N ASP A 182 -15.10 -6.37 -12.50
CA ASP A 182 -14.11 -5.33 -12.69
C ASP A 182 -13.23 -5.22 -11.43
N ILE A 183 -11.93 -5.23 -11.60
CA ILE A 183 -10.93 -5.07 -10.53
C ILE A 183 -9.99 -3.96 -10.97
N GLN A 184 -10.09 -2.81 -10.32
CA GLN A 184 -9.28 -1.65 -10.67
C GLN A 184 -7.85 -1.83 -10.16
N ILE A 185 -6.87 -1.36 -10.93
CA ILE A 185 -5.47 -1.29 -10.56
C ILE A 185 -5.02 0.16 -10.56
N GLY A 186 -4.62 0.65 -9.40
CA GLY A 186 -4.13 2.00 -9.20
C GLY A 186 -2.79 1.99 -8.46
N THR A 187 -2.32 3.17 -8.12
CA THR A 187 -1.03 3.33 -7.43
C THR A 187 -1.14 4.29 -6.27
N MET A 188 -0.25 4.07 -5.30
CA MET A 188 0.04 5.09 -4.31
C MET A 188 0.93 6.18 -4.94
N ILE A 189 0.63 7.46 -4.65
CA ILE A 189 1.49 8.60 -4.95
C ILE A 189 2.15 9.02 -3.64
N GLU A 190 3.35 8.50 -3.42
CA GLU A 190 4.09 8.64 -2.16
C GLU A 190 5.58 8.93 -2.36
N VAL A 191 6.01 9.10 -3.61
CA VAL A 191 7.35 9.49 -3.99
C VAL A 191 7.26 10.81 -4.78
N PRO A 192 8.09 11.84 -4.50
CA PRO A 192 8.02 13.13 -5.18
C PRO A 192 8.13 12.99 -6.70
N ARG A 193 8.97 12.07 -7.18
CA ARG A 193 9.09 11.77 -8.61
C ARG A 193 7.78 11.27 -9.23
N ALA A 194 6.99 10.49 -8.48
CA ALA A 194 5.68 10.03 -8.94
C ALA A 194 4.69 11.19 -9.07
N ALA A 195 4.68 12.11 -8.11
CA ALA A 195 3.86 13.32 -8.19
C ALA A 195 4.22 14.17 -9.42
N LEU A 196 5.52 14.37 -9.66
CA LEU A 196 6.01 15.08 -10.84
C LEU A 196 5.67 14.34 -12.15
N LEU A 197 5.69 13.02 -12.18
CA LEU A 197 5.38 12.23 -13.39
C LEU A 197 3.92 11.74 -13.45
N ALA A 198 3.03 12.29 -12.64
CA ALA A 198 1.66 11.80 -12.49
C ALA A 198 0.87 11.70 -13.81
N HIS A 199 1.13 12.57 -14.79
CA HIS A 199 0.53 12.51 -16.12
C HIS A 199 0.86 11.20 -16.85
N LYS A 200 2.10 10.72 -16.77
CA LYS A 200 2.51 9.44 -17.39
C LYS A 200 2.05 8.25 -16.57
N ILE A 201 2.11 8.36 -15.24
CA ILE A 201 1.64 7.28 -14.35
C ILE A 201 0.13 7.06 -14.53
N ALA A 202 -0.64 8.13 -14.77
CA ALA A 202 -2.08 8.07 -15.01
C ALA A 202 -2.46 7.33 -16.32
N GLU A 203 -1.53 7.11 -17.25
CA GLU A 203 -1.76 6.26 -18.43
C GLU A 203 -1.96 4.78 -18.04
N HIS A 204 -1.47 4.39 -16.87
CA HIS A 204 -1.50 3.01 -16.37
C HIS A 204 -2.27 2.86 -15.05
N ALA A 205 -2.84 3.92 -14.49
CA ALA A 205 -3.53 3.89 -13.20
C ALA A 205 -5.02 4.20 -13.33
N ASP A 206 -5.86 3.36 -12.72
CA ASP A 206 -7.31 3.60 -12.63
C ASP A 206 -7.63 4.62 -11.53
N PHE A 207 -6.76 4.75 -10.53
CA PHE A 207 -6.89 5.68 -9.41
C PHE A 207 -5.52 6.00 -8.79
N PHE A 208 -5.45 7.13 -8.07
CA PHE A 208 -4.36 7.45 -7.16
C PHE A 208 -4.82 7.47 -5.71
N SER A 209 -3.94 7.02 -4.83
CA SER A 209 -4.06 7.26 -3.39
C SER A 209 -2.79 7.97 -2.91
N PHE A 210 -2.92 9.14 -2.32
CA PHE A 210 -1.78 9.87 -1.77
C PHE A 210 -1.35 9.22 -0.45
N GLY A 211 -0.15 8.64 -0.45
CA GLY A 211 0.53 8.13 0.74
C GLY A 211 1.33 9.26 1.37
N THR A 212 0.65 10.22 1.98
CA THR A 212 1.28 11.48 2.39
C THR A 212 2.28 11.32 3.53
N ASN A 213 2.25 10.21 4.28
CA ASN A 213 3.29 9.91 5.27
C ASN A 213 4.65 9.78 4.58
N ASP A 214 4.79 8.86 3.62
CA ASP A 214 6.02 8.62 2.87
C ASP A 214 6.37 9.79 1.93
N LEU A 215 5.37 10.47 1.36
CA LEU A 215 5.58 11.69 0.57
C LEU A 215 6.19 12.81 1.43
N THR A 216 5.71 12.97 2.66
CA THR A 216 6.28 13.95 3.62
C THR A 216 7.70 13.57 4.00
N GLN A 217 7.96 12.28 4.30
CA GLN A 217 9.30 11.80 4.64
C GLN A 217 10.31 12.12 3.54
N THR A 218 9.95 11.87 2.28
CA THR A 218 10.84 12.07 1.13
C THR A 218 10.95 13.53 0.71
N ALA A 219 9.89 14.34 0.85
CA ALA A 219 9.93 15.77 0.54
C ALA A 219 10.77 16.56 1.55
N PHE A 220 10.62 16.25 2.84
CA PHE A 220 11.38 16.91 3.92
C PHE A 220 12.75 16.27 4.19
N ALA A 221 13.01 15.08 3.64
CA ALA A 221 14.12 14.22 4.06
C ALA A 221 14.10 13.89 5.56
N PHE A 222 12.90 13.68 6.12
CA PHE A 222 12.69 13.32 7.52
C PHE A 222 12.37 11.84 7.65
N SER A 223 13.21 11.10 8.38
CA SER A 223 12.82 9.79 8.89
C SER A 223 11.78 9.99 9.98
N ARG A 224 10.58 9.44 9.81
CA ARG A 224 9.50 9.59 10.78
C ARG A 224 9.88 9.04 12.16
N ASP A 225 10.64 7.96 12.19
CA ASP A 225 11.10 7.31 13.42
C ASP A 225 12.16 8.13 14.15
N ASP A 226 12.89 9.01 13.45
CA ASP A 226 13.94 9.84 14.01
C ASP A 226 13.55 11.31 14.24
N ALA A 227 12.52 11.79 13.52
CA ALA A 227 12.11 13.19 13.53
C ALA A 227 11.70 13.69 14.93
N GLY A 228 11.20 12.79 15.79
CA GLY A 228 10.87 13.12 17.19
C GLY A 228 12.03 13.71 18.01
N LYS A 229 13.29 13.56 17.56
CA LYS A 229 14.48 14.10 18.22
C LYS A 229 14.66 15.62 18.03
N PHE A 230 14.07 16.21 16.98
CA PHE A 230 14.28 17.63 16.65
C PHE A 230 12.99 18.37 16.25
N LEU A 231 11.96 17.66 15.80
CA LEU A 231 10.73 18.28 15.30
C LEU A 231 9.98 19.11 16.35
N PRO A 232 9.92 18.71 17.65
CA PRO A 232 9.37 19.58 18.70
C PRO A 232 10.06 20.93 18.78
N ASP A 233 11.40 20.98 18.70
CA ASP A 233 12.17 22.23 18.74
C ASP A 233 11.88 23.12 17.52
N TYR A 234 11.62 22.53 16.35
CA TYR A 234 11.27 23.28 15.14
C TYR A 234 9.91 23.98 15.30
N VAL A 235 8.94 23.29 15.89
CA VAL A 235 7.62 23.88 16.18
C VAL A 235 7.72 24.94 17.28
N GLU A 236 8.44 24.66 18.37
CA GLU A 236 8.63 25.63 19.47
C GLU A 236 9.31 26.92 19.01
N LYS A 237 10.28 26.82 18.10
CA LYS A 237 10.98 27.97 17.52
C LYS A 237 10.20 28.64 16.38
N GLY A 238 9.02 28.15 16.02
CA GLY A 238 8.18 28.71 14.95
C GLY A 238 8.75 28.51 13.54
N LEU A 239 9.62 27.53 13.32
CA LEU A 239 10.07 27.16 11.98
C LEU A 239 8.94 26.45 11.22
N PHE A 240 8.13 25.65 11.92
CA PHE A 240 6.91 25.05 11.42
C PHE A 240 5.74 25.42 12.32
N GLU A 241 4.57 25.66 11.71
CA GLU A 241 3.33 25.93 12.45
C GLU A 241 2.82 24.67 13.17
N ALA A 242 3.07 23.50 12.58
CA ALA A 242 2.66 22.21 13.11
C ALA A 242 3.64 21.11 12.71
N ASP A 243 3.49 19.95 13.34
CA ASP A 243 4.16 18.71 12.95
C ASP A 243 3.67 18.26 11.55
N PRO A 244 4.54 18.25 10.52
CA PRO A 244 4.16 17.94 9.14
C PRO A 244 3.70 16.48 8.94
N PHE A 245 3.86 15.59 9.92
CA PHE A 245 3.31 14.23 9.89
C PHE A 245 1.89 14.13 10.48
N LYS A 246 1.40 15.20 11.12
CA LYS A 246 0.05 15.26 11.68
C LYS A 246 -0.89 16.11 10.83
N THR A 247 -0.38 17.26 10.39
CA THR A 247 -1.08 18.21 9.52
C THR A 247 -0.23 18.37 8.26
N LEU A 248 -0.86 18.20 7.10
CA LEU A 248 -0.16 18.28 5.82
C LEU A 248 0.47 19.66 5.64
N ASP A 249 1.76 19.70 5.32
CA ASP A 249 2.42 20.91 4.84
C ASP A 249 1.88 21.27 3.45
N GLU A 250 1.00 22.27 3.38
CA GLU A 250 0.41 22.71 2.11
C GLU A 250 1.45 23.32 1.16
N SER A 251 2.48 23.97 1.70
CA SER A 251 3.42 24.80 0.93
C SER A 251 4.52 23.99 0.22
N GLY A 252 4.80 22.77 0.66
CA GLY A 252 5.74 21.85 0.02
C GLY A 252 5.09 20.54 -0.39
N VAL A 253 4.62 19.74 0.56
CA VAL A 253 3.99 18.44 0.26
C VAL A 253 2.65 18.64 -0.47
N GLY A 254 1.88 19.66 -0.09
CA GLY A 254 0.64 20.05 -0.75
C GLY A 254 0.86 20.43 -2.22
N GLU A 255 1.93 21.15 -2.54
CA GLU A 255 2.30 21.45 -3.93
C GLU A 255 2.53 20.18 -4.76
N LEU A 256 3.20 19.16 -4.19
CA LEU A 256 3.36 17.86 -4.86
C LEU A 256 2.00 17.18 -5.08
N VAL A 257 1.10 17.23 -4.10
CA VAL A 257 -0.26 16.70 -4.25
C VAL A 257 -1.02 17.44 -5.36
N SER A 258 -1.01 18.78 -5.35
CA SER A 258 -1.65 19.63 -6.36
C SER A 258 -1.15 19.32 -7.78
N ILE A 259 0.18 19.25 -7.96
CA ILE A 259 0.80 18.89 -9.23
C ILE A 259 0.32 17.51 -9.70
N ALA A 260 0.27 16.53 -8.80
CA ALA A 260 -0.14 15.18 -9.14
C ALA A 260 -1.63 15.09 -9.51
N VAL A 261 -2.49 15.85 -8.81
CA VAL A 261 -3.93 15.95 -9.11
C VAL A 261 -4.14 16.54 -10.50
N GLU A 262 -3.52 17.68 -10.79
CA GLU A 262 -3.63 18.36 -12.08
C GLU A 262 -3.13 17.46 -13.22
N ARG A 263 -1.90 16.94 -13.08
CA ARG A 263 -1.26 16.11 -14.11
C ARG A 263 -2.00 14.80 -14.32
N GLY A 264 -2.43 14.14 -13.25
CA GLY A 264 -3.21 12.91 -13.35
C GLY A 264 -4.52 13.11 -14.12
N ARG A 265 -5.28 14.17 -13.79
CA ARG A 265 -6.53 14.50 -14.48
C ARG A 265 -6.33 15.01 -15.90
N SER A 266 -5.18 15.60 -16.21
CA SER A 266 -4.84 16.02 -17.58
C SER A 266 -4.77 14.85 -18.56
N THR A 267 -4.31 13.68 -18.08
CA THR A 267 -4.24 12.44 -18.87
C THR A 267 -5.54 11.65 -18.77
N ASN A 268 -6.07 11.46 -17.56
CA ASN A 268 -7.30 10.71 -17.31
C ASN A 268 -8.27 11.56 -16.50
N LYS A 269 -9.20 12.23 -17.19
CA LYS A 269 -10.18 13.14 -16.55
C LYS A 269 -11.07 12.45 -15.50
N GLY A 270 -11.26 11.14 -15.60
CA GLY A 270 -12.09 10.35 -14.69
C GLY A 270 -11.30 9.61 -13.60
N ILE A 271 -9.99 9.85 -13.49
CA ILE A 271 -9.17 9.19 -12.48
C ILE A 271 -9.67 9.54 -11.08
N LYS A 272 -9.92 8.51 -10.27
CA LYS A 272 -10.30 8.66 -8.87
C LYS A 272 -9.06 8.99 -8.05
N LEU A 273 -9.13 10.04 -7.24
CA LEU A 273 -8.03 10.55 -6.42
C LEU A 273 -8.47 10.57 -4.96
N GLY A 274 -7.66 9.99 -4.07
CA GLY A 274 -7.90 10.13 -2.64
C GLY A 274 -6.62 10.16 -1.84
N ILE A 275 -6.74 10.39 -0.54
CA ILE A 275 -5.62 10.41 0.40
C ILE A 275 -5.83 9.34 1.46
N CYS A 276 -4.74 8.72 1.92
CA CYS A 276 -4.77 7.77 3.02
C CYS A 276 -3.67 8.07 4.04
N GLY A 277 -3.83 7.56 5.26
CA GLY A 277 -2.87 7.75 6.34
C GLY A 277 -3.37 8.71 7.41
N GLU A 278 -2.43 9.35 8.13
CA GLU A 278 -2.77 10.14 9.32
C GLU A 278 -3.39 11.48 8.96
N HIS A 279 -2.92 12.11 7.88
CA HIS A 279 -3.46 13.36 7.36
C HIS A 279 -4.93 13.23 6.93
N GLY A 280 -5.37 12.04 6.46
CA GLY A 280 -6.75 11.82 6.02
C GLY A 280 -7.84 11.96 7.10
N GLY A 281 -7.46 12.15 8.37
CA GLY A 281 -8.40 12.43 9.46
C GLY A 281 -8.16 13.79 10.13
N ASP A 282 -7.30 14.64 9.57
CA ASP A 282 -6.95 15.96 10.09
C ASP A 282 -7.83 17.03 9.42
N PRO A 283 -8.56 17.87 10.18
CA PRO A 283 -9.52 18.81 9.58
C PRO A 283 -8.91 19.80 8.58
N GLN A 284 -7.70 20.32 8.86
CA GLN A 284 -7.04 21.28 7.96
C GLN A 284 -6.60 20.59 6.67
N THR A 285 -5.99 19.41 6.78
CA THR A 285 -5.67 18.59 5.61
C THR A 285 -6.92 18.26 4.80
N ILE A 286 -8.04 17.93 5.43
CA ILE A 286 -9.29 17.60 4.72
C ILE A 286 -9.82 18.80 3.94
N ASP A 287 -9.73 20.01 4.50
CA ASP A 287 -10.04 21.25 3.79
C ASP A 287 -9.15 21.44 2.56
N PHE A 288 -7.84 21.28 2.71
CA PHE A 288 -6.91 21.27 1.58
C PHE A 288 -7.29 20.23 0.52
N CYS A 289 -7.55 18.98 0.93
CA CYS A 289 -7.95 17.91 0.01
C CYS A 289 -9.21 18.28 -0.78
N TYR A 290 -10.16 18.95 -0.15
CA TYR A 290 -11.36 19.46 -0.82
C TYR A 290 -11.00 20.54 -1.85
N ARG A 291 -10.20 21.54 -1.47
CA ARG A 291 -9.80 22.65 -2.35
C ARG A 291 -9.03 22.20 -3.58
N VAL A 292 -8.12 21.24 -3.44
CA VAL A 292 -7.38 20.67 -4.59
C VAL A 292 -8.21 19.67 -5.38
N GLY A 293 -9.39 19.30 -4.87
CA GLY A 293 -10.39 18.50 -5.58
C GLY A 293 -10.17 16.99 -5.49
N LEU A 294 -9.65 16.45 -4.39
CA LEU A 294 -9.67 14.99 -4.15
C LEU A 294 -11.11 14.46 -4.03
N ASP A 295 -11.33 13.21 -4.45
CA ASP A 295 -12.65 12.57 -4.44
C ASP A 295 -12.99 11.96 -3.07
N TYR A 296 -11.98 11.59 -2.27
CA TYR A 296 -12.20 11.02 -0.94
C TYR A 296 -10.99 11.18 -0.01
N VAL A 297 -11.26 11.08 1.30
CA VAL A 297 -10.25 10.92 2.36
C VAL A 297 -10.43 9.58 3.06
N SER A 298 -9.33 8.94 3.46
CA SER A 298 -9.33 7.67 4.19
C SER A 298 -8.50 7.77 5.46
N CYS A 299 -9.12 7.44 6.59
CA CYS A 299 -8.49 7.51 7.92
C CYS A 299 -8.84 6.30 8.79
N SER A 300 -8.18 6.20 9.95
CA SER A 300 -8.47 5.16 10.96
C SER A 300 -9.95 5.17 11.39
N PRO A 301 -10.54 4.02 11.77
CA PRO A 301 -11.98 3.91 12.07
C PRO A 301 -12.51 4.96 13.06
N TYR A 302 -11.77 5.26 14.12
CA TYR A 302 -12.19 6.22 15.16
C TYR A 302 -12.19 7.68 14.69
N ARG A 303 -11.44 8.01 13.63
CA ARG A 303 -11.39 9.37 13.05
C ARG A 303 -12.45 9.60 11.98
N VAL A 304 -13.19 8.58 11.56
CA VAL A 304 -14.24 8.71 10.53
C VAL A 304 -15.30 9.78 10.88
N PRO A 305 -15.82 9.87 12.12
CA PRO A 305 -16.78 10.92 12.47
C PRO A 305 -16.20 12.33 12.33
N ILE A 306 -14.95 12.52 12.75
CA ILE A 306 -14.21 13.80 12.62
C ILE A 306 -14.04 14.15 11.15
N ALA A 307 -13.58 13.19 10.33
CA ALA A 307 -13.35 13.41 8.92
C ALA A 307 -14.63 13.79 8.16
N ARG A 308 -15.77 13.20 8.52
CA ARG A 308 -17.08 13.55 7.93
C ARG A 308 -17.52 14.97 8.29
N LEU A 309 -17.32 15.38 9.55
CA LEU A 309 -17.64 16.74 9.98
C LEU A 309 -16.74 17.77 9.29
N ALA A 310 -15.42 17.51 9.29
CA ALA A 310 -14.44 18.37 8.63
C ALA A 310 -14.71 18.51 7.12
N ALA A 311 -15.05 17.41 6.43
CA ALA A 311 -15.39 17.46 5.01
C ALA A 311 -16.64 18.31 4.75
N ALA A 312 -17.67 18.23 5.60
CA ALA A 312 -18.85 19.08 5.48
C ALA A 312 -18.51 20.57 5.72
N GLN A 313 -17.66 20.87 6.70
CA GLN A 313 -17.20 22.23 6.97
C GLN A 313 -16.36 22.78 5.82
N ALA A 314 -15.47 21.97 5.24
CA ALA A 314 -14.68 22.35 4.07
C ALA A 314 -15.57 22.76 2.89
N VAL A 315 -16.63 22.00 2.61
CA VAL A 315 -17.62 22.38 1.58
C VAL A 315 -18.28 23.71 1.92
N LEU A 316 -18.74 23.91 3.16
CA LEU A 316 -19.44 25.14 3.56
C LEU A 316 -18.53 26.38 3.56
N ASN A 317 -17.25 26.23 3.90
CA ASN A 317 -16.30 27.33 4.00
C ASN A 317 -15.73 27.77 2.64
N ASN A 318 -15.79 26.89 1.64
CA ASN A 318 -15.22 27.12 0.30
C ASN A 318 -16.31 27.15 -0.80
N ALA A 319 -17.59 27.22 -0.42
CA ALA A 319 -18.74 27.32 -1.33
C ALA A 319 -18.97 28.73 -1.89
#